data_AF-A0A5N6T0K9-F1
#
_entry.id   AF-A0A5N6T0K9-F1
#
_cell.length_a   1.000
_cell.length_b   1.000
_cell.length_c   1.000
_cell.angle_alpha   90.00
_cell.angle_beta   90.00
_cell.angle_gamma   90.00
#
_symmetry.space_group_name_H-M   'P 1'
#
loop_
_entity.id
_entity.type
_entity.pdbx_description
1 polymer ?
#
loop_
_entity_poly.entity_id
_entity_poly.type
_entity_poly.pdbx_seq_one_letter_code
_entity_poly.pdbx_strand_id
1 'polypeptide(L)'
;MHSAPSYCNHLIIVCCHAIYLGGPTHGISEDEWLIEPFQKGETPTFTAHVKAGLETLANDPAALLVFSGGATKKNHTSLTEGESYLTLAQENNYFSYNIPPAQIIPETHATDSYQNVLFSLLRFKLYTGVYPSRVTVVTHEFKRRRFMEYHFPAIGLVSVVPGSGDEGKVAVVGINPPEEVTPEASLVEGEEKRGIGLWMRDRYGVLGELKEKRVKRGWLEGMEEGLFVNVGLEDVVEELVRWNGGMSGNEWFSRMGELPWY
;
A
#
# COMPACT_ATOMS: atom_id res chain seq x y z
N MET A 1 5.61 11.71 23.89
CA MET A 1 6.36 11.85 22.62
C MET A 1 7.25 10.64 22.48
N HIS A 2 6.81 9.62 21.73
CA HIS A 2 7.67 8.51 21.39
C HIS A 2 8.63 8.98 20.30
N SER A 3 9.94 8.97 20.57
CA SER A 3 10.97 9.29 19.60
C SER A 3 10.87 8.33 18.41
N ALA A 4 10.75 8.87 17.19
CA ALA A 4 10.76 8.07 15.98
C ALA A 4 12.08 7.27 15.89
N PRO A 5 12.04 5.98 15.52
CA PRO A 5 13.24 5.16 15.41
C PRO A 5 14.11 5.64 14.25
N SER A 6 15.21 6.33 14.56
CA SER A 6 16.18 6.83 13.57
C SER A 6 17.03 5.73 12.91
N TYR A 7 16.71 4.45 13.16
CA TYR A 7 17.46 3.29 12.69
C TYR A 7 16.67 2.41 11.71
N CYS A 8 15.41 2.75 11.41
CA CYS A 8 14.62 1.99 10.46
C CYS A 8 15.11 2.21 9.03
N ASN A 9 15.32 1.12 8.27
CA ASN A 9 15.72 1.15 6.87
C ASN A 9 14.92 0.17 5.98
N HIS A 10 13.97 -0.56 6.57
CA HIS A 10 13.08 -1.48 5.86
C HIS A 10 11.62 -1.05 6.03
N LEU A 11 10.95 -0.77 4.92
CA LEU A 11 9.52 -0.45 4.90
C LEU A 11 8.72 -1.73 4.63
N ILE A 12 7.81 -2.09 5.55
CA ILE A 12 6.80 -3.12 5.35
C ILE A 12 5.46 -2.43 5.09
N ILE A 13 4.78 -2.77 4.02
CA ILE A 13 3.50 -2.17 3.62
C ILE A 13 2.44 -3.25 3.64
N VAL A 14 1.46 -3.15 4.54
CA VAL A 14 0.23 -3.94 4.41
C VAL A 14 -0.76 -3.11 3.60
N CYS A 15 -1.05 -3.57 2.38
CA CYS A 15 -2.04 -2.93 1.52
C CYS A 15 -3.44 -3.26 2.04
N CYS A 16 -4.14 -2.26 2.59
CA CYS A 16 -5.48 -2.48 3.11
C CYS A 16 -6.51 -2.60 1.96
N HIS A 17 -7.60 -3.32 2.25
CA HIS A 17 -8.65 -3.65 1.29
C HIS A 17 -10.07 -3.54 1.85
N ALA A 18 -10.21 -3.28 3.15
CA ALA A 18 -11.46 -3.21 3.89
C ALA A 18 -11.28 -2.28 5.09
N ILE A 19 -12.38 -1.91 5.76
CA ILE A 19 -12.32 -1.12 6.99
C ILE A 19 -12.84 -1.97 8.13
N TYR A 20 -12.01 -2.22 9.14
CA TYR A 20 -12.46 -2.80 10.39
C TYR A 20 -13.17 -1.73 11.24
N LEU A 21 -14.42 -1.97 11.62
CA LEU A 21 -15.29 -1.03 12.32
C LEU A 21 -15.18 -1.14 13.86
N GLY A 22 -14.46 -2.14 14.37
CA GLY A 22 -14.48 -2.49 15.79
C GLY A 22 -15.61 -3.46 16.11
N GLY A 23 -15.44 -4.24 17.18
CA GLY A 23 -16.52 -5.06 17.72
C GLY A 23 -16.04 -6.10 18.75
N PRO A 24 -16.99 -6.79 19.41
CA PRO A 24 -16.69 -7.68 20.54
C PRO A 24 -15.87 -8.93 20.16
N THR A 25 -15.78 -9.25 18.87
CA THR A 25 -15.04 -10.42 18.39
C THR A 25 -13.68 -10.06 17.79
N HIS A 26 -13.28 -8.78 17.87
CA HIS A 26 -11.97 -8.27 17.44
C HIS A 26 -11.61 -8.66 15.99
N GLY A 27 -12.56 -8.56 15.08
CA GLY A 27 -12.40 -8.82 13.64
C GLY A 27 -12.75 -10.24 13.19
N ILE A 28 -13.20 -11.13 14.10
CA ILE A 28 -13.64 -12.49 13.72
C ILE A 28 -14.98 -12.45 12.98
N SER A 29 -15.93 -11.63 13.46
CA SER A 29 -17.23 -11.45 12.81
C SER A 29 -17.11 -10.55 11.59
N GLU A 30 -17.64 -10.99 10.44
CA GLU A 30 -17.68 -10.18 9.22
C GLU A 30 -18.51 -8.89 9.37
N ASP A 31 -19.49 -8.87 10.28
CA ASP A 31 -20.30 -7.67 10.59
C ASP A 31 -19.47 -6.52 11.20
N GLU A 32 -18.27 -6.83 11.70
CA GLU A 32 -17.31 -5.83 12.20
C GLU A 32 -16.47 -5.23 11.08
N TRP A 33 -16.75 -5.56 9.81
CA TRP A 33 -16.00 -5.09 8.66
C TRP A 33 -16.91 -4.41 7.64
N LEU A 34 -16.42 -3.29 7.11
CA LEU A 34 -16.99 -2.66 5.94
C LEU A 34 -16.26 -3.12 4.68
N ILE A 35 -16.91 -4.04 3.97
CA ILE A 35 -16.41 -4.71 2.77
C ILE A 35 -17.28 -4.41 1.54
N GLU A 36 -16.71 -4.59 0.36
CA GLU A 36 -17.46 -4.61 -0.89
C GLU A 36 -18.21 -5.95 -1.07
N PRO A 37 -19.31 -6.01 -1.83
CA PRO A 37 -20.09 -7.24 -2.00
C PRO A 37 -19.30 -8.45 -2.51
N PHE A 38 -18.25 -8.23 -3.31
CA PHE A 38 -17.40 -9.29 -3.86
C PHE A 38 -16.34 -9.81 -2.88
N GLN A 39 -16.17 -9.15 -1.73
CA GLN A 39 -15.19 -9.52 -0.69
C GLN A 39 -15.80 -10.37 0.43
N LYS A 40 -17.04 -10.82 0.25
CA LYS A 40 -17.75 -11.62 1.25
C LYS A 40 -16.98 -12.91 1.54
N GLY A 41 -16.71 -13.16 2.81
CA GLY A 41 -15.90 -14.28 3.32
C GLY A 41 -14.40 -14.01 3.35
N GLU A 42 -13.91 -12.87 2.85
CA GLU A 42 -12.47 -12.57 2.76
C GLU A 42 -11.89 -11.91 4.03
N THR A 43 -12.70 -11.58 5.03
CA THR A 43 -12.22 -10.91 6.27
C THR A 43 -11.11 -11.67 7.02
N PRO A 44 -11.08 -13.03 7.05
CA PRO A 44 -9.94 -13.75 7.62
C PRO A 44 -8.65 -13.52 6.83
N THR A 45 -8.72 -13.32 5.51
CA THR A 45 -7.58 -13.00 4.64
C THR A 45 -7.00 -11.63 4.99
N PHE A 46 -7.86 -10.62 5.24
CA PHE A 46 -7.40 -9.30 5.68
C PHE A 46 -6.70 -9.37 7.04
N THR A 47 -7.23 -10.16 7.97
CA THR A 47 -6.56 -10.45 9.24
C THR A 47 -5.23 -11.18 9.03
N ALA A 48 -5.14 -12.10 8.07
CA ALA A 48 -3.89 -12.78 7.71
C ALA A 48 -2.85 -11.80 7.14
N HIS A 49 -3.25 -10.80 6.36
CA HIS A 49 -2.36 -9.73 5.89
C HIS A 49 -1.79 -8.94 7.06
N VAL A 50 -2.62 -8.57 8.03
CA VAL A 50 -2.18 -7.88 9.25
C VAL A 50 -1.17 -8.73 10.02
N LYS A 51 -1.47 -10.02 10.24
CA LYS A 51 -0.55 -10.95 10.92
C LYS A 51 0.78 -11.11 10.19
N ALA A 52 0.78 -11.25 8.87
CA ALA A 52 2.00 -11.36 8.09
C ALA A 52 2.86 -10.08 8.13
N GLY A 53 2.23 -8.90 8.15
CA GLY A 53 2.94 -7.64 8.36
C GLY A 53 3.60 -7.56 9.73
N LEU A 54 2.87 -7.94 10.79
CA LEU A 54 3.38 -7.98 12.16
C LEU A 54 4.49 -9.03 12.33
N GLU A 55 4.33 -10.22 11.76
CA GLU A 55 5.36 -11.27 11.77
C GLU A 55 6.64 -10.80 11.06
N THR A 56 6.50 -10.12 9.92
CA THR A 56 7.66 -9.56 9.20
C THR A 56 8.38 -8.52 10.06
N LEU A 57 7.64 -7.67 10.77
CA LEU A 57 8.21 -6.68 11.68
C LEU A 57 8.85 -7.32 12.93
N ALA A 58 8.24 -8.36 13.50
CA ALA A 58 8.79 -9.09 14.66
C ALA A 58 10.17 -9.69 14.37
N ASN A 59 10.40 -10.08 13.12
CA ASN A 59 11.63 -10.71 12.66
C ASN A 59 12.68 -9.72 12.14
N ASP A 60 12.36 -8.41 12.07
CA ASP A 60 13.28 -7.37 11.61
C ASP A 60 13.16 -6.11 12.47
N PRO A 61 14.03 -5.96 13.49
CA PRO A 61 14.04 -4.76 14.33
C PRO A 61 14.25 -3.47 13.53
N ALA A 62 14.91 -3.50 12.37
CA ALA A 62 15.14 -2.31 11.55
C ALA A 62 13.96 -1.95 10.63
N ALA A 63 12.82 -2.64 10.75
CA ALA A 63 11.65 -2.39 9.93
C ALA A 63 10.68 -1.37 10.55
N LEU A 64 9.86 -0.77 9.68
CA LEU A 64 8.67 0.01 10.02
C LEU A 64 7.50 -0.59 9.26
N LEU A 65 6.42 -0.94 9.96
CA LEU A 65 5.19 -1.42 9.36
C LEU A 65 4.24 -0.24 9.10
N VAL A 66 3.77 -0.13 7.87
CA VAL A 66 2.78 0.83 7.43
C VAL A 66 1.53 0.09 6.98
N PHE A 67 0.41 0.32 7.68
CA PHE A 67 -0.92 -0.06 7.18
C PHE A 67 -1.40 1.04 6.24
N SER A 68 -1.55 0.75 4.95
CA SER A 68 -1.80 1.77 3.92
C SER A 68 -3.16 1.62 3.25
N GLY A 69 -3.93 2.70 3.35
CA GLY A 69 -5.22 2.87 2.69
C GLY A 69 -6.02 4.00 3.34
N GLY A 70 -6.59 4.87 2.53
CA GLY A 70 -7.37 6.03 2.97
C GLY A 70 -8.82 5.71 3.29
N ALA A 71 -9.63 6.76 3.50
CA ALA A 71 -11.07 6.64 3.69
C ALA A 71 -11.77 6.35 2.35
N THR A 72 -11.66 5.12 1.83
CA THR A 72 -12.17 4.74 0.50
C THR A 72 -13.70 4.58 0.47
N LYS A 73 -14.35 4.47 1.64
CA LYS A 73 -15.80 4.27 1.81
C LYS A 73 -16.48 5.49 2.48
N LYS A 74 -16.19 6.70 1.98
CA LYS A 74 -16.62 8.00 2.57
C LYS A 74 -18.12 8.14 2.78
N ASN A 75 -18.94 7.44 2.00
CA ASN A 75 -20.40 7.44 2.16
C ASN A 75 -20.87 6.71 3.42
N HIS A 76 -19.99 5.96 4.09
CA HIS A 76 -20.31 5.13 5.25
C HIS A 76 -19.48 5.51 6.47
N THR A 77 -18.21 5.89 6.28
CA THR A 77 -17.33 6.28 7.38
C THR A 77 -16.19 7.18 6.91
N SER A 78 -15.68 8.02 7.81
CA SER A 78 -14.43 8.77 7.63
C SER A 78 -13.20 7.99 8.07
N LEU A 79 -13.38 6.83 8.71
CA LEU A 79 -12.29 5.96 9.14
C LEU A 79 -11.51 5.47 7.93
N THR A 80 -10.19 5.59 7.98
CA THR A 80 -9.32 5.11 6.90
C THR A 80 -9.06 3.62 7.04
N GLU A 81 -8.79 2.95 5.92
CA GLU A 81 -8.43 1.53 5.95
C GLU A 81 -7.14 1.30 6.79
N GLY A 82 -6.14 2.18 6.66
CA GLY A 82 -4.89 2.14 7.40
C GLY A 82 -5.06 2.26 8.92
N GLU A 83 -5.85 3.24 9.38
CA GLU A 83 -6.20 3.37 10.81
C GLU A 83 -6.97 2.15 11.31
N SER A 84 -7.93 1.65 10.52
CA SER A 84 -8.74 0.50 10.93
C SER A 84 -7.92 -0.77 11.14
N TYR A 85 -6.88 -1.00 10.32
CA TYR A 85 -6.00 -2.17 10.47
C TYR A 85 -5.05 -2.00 11.66
N LEU A 86 -4.60 -0.77 11.94
CA LEU A 86 -3.87 -0.48 13.18
C LEU A 86 -4.73 -0.77 14.42
N THR A 87 -6.00 -0.33 14.42
CA THR A 87 -6.94 -0.63 15.50
C THR A 87 -7.15 -2.13 15.66
N LEU A 88 -7.36 -2.87 14.56
CA LEU A 88 -7.49 -4.33 14.60
C LEU A 88 -6.27 -4.99 15.25
N ALA A 89 -5.07 -4.57 14.86
CA ALA A 89 -3.83 -5.08 15.45
C ALA A 89 -3.76 -4.78 16.96
N GLN A 90 -4.12 -3.57 17.38
CA GLN A 90 -4.10 -3.15 18.78
C GLN A 90 -5.11 -3.90 19.65
N GLU A 91 -6.36 -4.03 19.20
CA GLU A 91 -7.42 -4.73 19.94
C GLU A 91 -7.13 -6.24 20.10
N ASN A 92 -6.37 -6.81 19.15
CA ASN A 92 -5.88 -8.18 19.23
C ASN A 92 -4.53 -8.31 19.95
N ASN A 93 -4.06 -7.26 20.65
CA ASN A 93 -2.75 -7.24 21.33
C ASN A 93 -1.62 -7.70 20.40
N TYR A 94 -1.60 -7.13 19.19
CA TYR A 94 -0.69 -7.44 18.08
C TYR A 94 -0.60 -8.94 17.78
N PHE A 95 -1.69 -9.70 17.99
CA PHE A 95 -1.75 -11.15 17.83
C PHE A 95 -0.61 -11.90 18.54
N SER A 96 -0.17 -11.39 19.68
CA SER A 96 0.95 -11.91 20.49
C SER A 96 2.35 -11.75 19.88
N TYR A 97 2.51 -11.04 18.76
CA TYR A 97 3.83 -10.66 18.26
C TYR A 97 4.46 -9.59 19.18
N ASN A 98 5.74 -9.75 19.49
CA ASN A 98 6.48 -8.77 20.30
C ASN A 98 6.95 -7.61 19.43
N ILE A 99 6.11 -6.58 19.29
CA ILE A 99 6.36 -5.44 18.41
C ILE A 99 6.50 -4.15 19.20
N PRO A 100 7.49 -3.30 18.91
CA PRO A 100 7.51 -1.93 19.40
C PRO A 100 6.38 -1.11 18.76
N PRO A 101 5.39 -0.57 19.51
CA PRO A 101 4.26 0.14 18.91
C PRO A 101 4.66 1.37 18.07
N ALA A 102 5.81 1.98 18.37
CA ALA A 102 6.37 3.08 17.59
C ALA A 102 6.84 2.68 16.18
N GLN A 103 6.90 1.37 15.88
CA GLN A 103 7.26 0.85 14.57
C GLN A 103 6.05 0.44 13.72
N ILE A 104 4.84 0.81 14.14
CA ILE A 104 3.62 0.58 13.37
C ILE A 104 2.92 1.92 13.22
N ILE A 105 2.69 2.35 11.97
CA ILE A 105 1.97 3.59 11.68
C ILE A 105 0.95 3.38 10.56
N PRO A 106 -0.12 4.19 10.49
CA PRO A 106 -1.01 4.19 9.35
C PRO A 106 -0.54 5.19 8.28
N GLU A 107 -0.85 4.88 7.04
CA GLU A 107 -0.89 5.78 5.89
C GLU A 107 -2.36 5.89 5.44
N THR A 108 -2.89 7.10 5.39
CA THR A 108 -4.34 7.39 5.42
C THR A 108 -4.87 8.07 4.16
N HIS A 109 -4.11 8.10 3.07
CA HIS A 109 -4.47 8.79 1.83
C HIS A 109 -4.59 7.86 0.62
N ALA A 110 -3.95 6.70 0.62
CA ALA A 110 -3.93 5.86 -0.57
C ALA A 110 -5.33 5.36 -0.96
N THR A 111 -5.68 5.49 -2.23
CA THR A 111 -6.97 5.05 -2.77
C THR A 111 -6.83 3.92 -3.78
N ASP A 112 -5.61 3.48 -4.08
CA ASP A 112 -5.32 2.32 -4.93
C ASP A 112 -3.96 1.70 -4.58
N SER A 113 -3.60 0.62 -5.28
CA SER A 113 -2.36 -0.12 -5.00
C SER A 113 -1.07 0.57 -5.43
N TYR A 114 -1.11 1.51 -6.38
CA TYR A 114 0.06 2.34 -6.71
C TYR A 114 0.32 3.32 -5.57
N GLN A 115 -0.73 4.00 -5.12
CA GLN A 115 -0.66 4.94 -3.99
C GLN A 115 -0.27 4.25 -2.69
N ASN A 116 -0.69 2.99 -2.47
CA ASN A 116 -0.25 2.24 -1.29
C ASN A 116 1.28 2.16 -1.20
N VAL A 117 1.97 1.98 -2.35
CA VAL A 117 3.44 1.94 -2.38
C VAL A 117 4.02 3.33 -2.21
N LEU A 118 3.63 4.27 -3.10
CA LEU A 118 4.23 5.60 -3.12
C LEU A 118 3.99 6.34 -1.80
N PHE A 119 2.75 6.39 -1.31
CA PHE A 119 2.44 7.15 -0.11
C PHE A 119 3.03 6.52 1.15
N SER A 120 3.15 5.19 1.22
CA SER A 120 3.87 4.54 2.31
C SER A 120 5.36 4.86 2.31
N LEU A 121 5.97 4.96 1.12
CA LEU A 121 7.37 5.37 0.96
C LEU A 121 7.61 6.80 1.47
N LEU A 122 6.72 7.72 1.11
CA LEU A 122 6.77 9.11 1.59
C LEU A 122 6.48 9.19 3.09
N ARG A 123 5.49 8.41 3.57
CA ARG A 123 5.15 8.35 4.98
C ARG A 123 6.32 7.84 5.82
N PHE A 124 7.05 6.85 5.33
CA PHE A 124 8.28 6.35 5.94
C PHE A 124 9.34 7.45 6.04
N LYS A 125 9.60 8.19 4.95
CA LYS A 125 10.55 9.32 4.93
C LYS A 125 10.19 10.40 5.93
N LEU A 126 8.93 10.82 5.95
CA LEU A 126 8.43 11.86 6.85
C LEU A 126 8.45 11.42 8.32
N TYR A 127 8.33 10.12 8.59
CA TYR A 127 8.34 9.58 9.95
C TYR A 127 9.75 9.32 10.48
N THR A 128 10.65 8.79 9.66
CA THR A 128 11.99 8.34 10.07
C THR A 128 13.10 9.33 9.72
N GLY A 129 12.85 10.24 8.78
CA GLY A 129 13.83 11.18 8.24
C GLY A 129 14.68 10.62 7.09
N VAL A 130 14.58 9.33 6.76
CA VAL A 130 15.35 8.66 5.69
C VAL A 130 14.45 7.84 4.77
N TYR A 131 14.90 7.54 3.55
CA TYR A 131 14.20 6.60 2.67
C TYR A 131 14.60 5.15 3.02
N PRO A 132 13.69 4.17 2.85
CA PRO A 132 14.03 2.78 3.11
C PRO A 132 14.95 2.22 2.01
N SER A 133 15.88 1.36 2.40
CA SER A 133 16.72 0.58 1.48
C SER A 133 16.03 -0.71 1.00
N ARG A 134 14.97 -1.13 1.69
CA ARG A 134 14.19 -2.34 1.36
C ARG A 134 12.70 -2.07 1.51
N VAL A 135 11.87 -2.63 0.62
CA VAL A 135 10.41 -2.55 0.69
C VAL A 135 9.80 -3.96 0.60
N THR A 136 8.98 -4.33 1.58
CA THR A 136 8.17 -5.55 1.54
C THR A 136 6.69 -5.19 1.49
N VAL A 137 5.96 -5.67 0.50
CA VAL A 137 4.51 -5.46 0.40
C VAL A 137 3.77 -6.73 0.79
N VAL A 138 2.84 -6.64 1.74
CA VAL A 138 1.85 -7.66 2.06
C VAL A 138 0.55 -7.31 1.35
N THR A 139 0.07 -8.22 0.49
CA THR A 139 -1.18 -8.05 -0.26
C THR A 139 -1.71 -9.41 -0.73
N HIS A 140 -2.70 -9.40 -1.63
CA HIS A 140 -3.16 -10.62 -2.30
C HIS A 140 -2.13 -11.16 -3.28
N GLU A 141 -1.91 -12.47 -3.28
CA GLU A 141 -0.95 -13.14 -4.18
C GLU A 141 -1.29 -12.90 -5.65
N PHE A 142 -2.58 -12.90 -6.02
CA PHE A 142 -2.97 -12.62 -7.41
C PHE A 142 -2.50 -11.22 -7.89
N LYS A 143 -2.23 -10.27 -6.98
CA LYS A 143 -1.70 -8.93 -7.33
C LYS A 143 -0.18 -8.89 -7.48
N ARG A 144 0.55 -9.96 -7.13
CA ARG A 144 2.03 -9.98 -7.12
C ARG A 144 2.60 -9.43 -8.42
N ARG A 145 2.13 -9.94 -9.56
CA ARG A 145 2.63 -9.52 -10.88
C ARG A 145 2.41 -8.02 -11.12
N ARG A 146 1.27 -7.48 -10.69
CA ARG A 146 0.99 -6.04 -10.77
C ARG A 146 2.02 -5.20 -10.01
N PHE A 147 2.38 -5.60 -8.80
CA PHE A 147 3.39 -4.89 -8.02
C PHE A 147 4.78 -5.01 -8.67
N MET A 148 5.20 -6.23 -9.01
CA MET A 148 6.54 -6.51 -9.53
C MET A 148 6.79 -5.89 -10.91
N GLU A 149 5.82 -5.96 -11.82
CA GLU A 149 6.02 -5.54 -13.22
C GLU A 149 5.56 -4.10 -13.50
N TYR A 150 4.69 -3.53 -12.67
CA TYR A 150 4.10 -2.21 -12.94
C TYR A 150 4.36 -1.21 -11.81
N HIS A 151 3.96 -1.50 -10.57
CA HIS A 151 4.06 -0.50 -9.50
C HIS A 151 5.51 -0.21 -9.06
N PHE A 152 6.31 -1.23 -8.76
CA PHE A 152 7.69 -1.02 -8.33
C PHE A 152 8.55 -0.35 -9.41
N PRO A 153 8.47 -0.75 -10.70
CA PRO A 153 9.17 -0.04 -11.75
C PRO A 153 8.69 1.39 -11.93
N ALA A 154 7.38 1.65 -11.86
CA ALA A 154 6.83 3.00 -12.06
C ALA A 154 7.26 4.01 -10.99
N ILE A 155 7.65 3.54 -9.81
CA ILE A 155 8.14 4.35 -8.68
C ILE A 155 9.68 4.29 -8.59
N GLY A 156 10.36 3.51 -9.43
CA GLY A 156 11.81 3.40 -9.43
C GLY A 156 12.40 2.57 -8.28
N LEU A 157 11.60 1.69 -7.67
CA LEU A 157 12.09 0.72 -6.66
C LEU A 157 12.79 -0.50 -7.29
N VAL A 158 12.52 -0.74 -8.57
CA VAL A 158 13.16 -1.78 -9.38
C VAL A 158 13.50 -1.16 -10.73
N SER A 159 14.75 -1.31 -11.18
CA SER A 159 15.13 -0.84 -12.50
C SER A 159 14.41 -1.62 -13.59
N VAL A 160 13.96 -0.89 -14.62
CA VAL A 160 13.45 -1.47 -15.87
C VAL A 160 14.57 -2.08 -16.74
N VAL A 161 15.83 -1.88 -16.36
CA VAL A 161 17.00 -2.42 -17.07
C VAL A 161 17.42 -3.75 -16.42
N PRO A 162 17.42 -4.87 -17.17
CA PRO A 162 17.88 -6.16 -16.64
C PRO A 162 19.34 -6.10 -16.18
N GLY A 163 19.66 -6.69 -15.02
CA GLY A 163 21.03 -6.78 -14.51
C GLY A 163 21.53 -5.58 -13.71
N SER A 164 20.64 -4.68 -13.28
CA SER A 164 20.94 -3.51 -12.43
C SER A 164 21.41 -3.84 -11.01
N GLY A 165 21.27 -5.09 -10.55
CA GLY A 165 21.62 -5.50 -9.19
C GLY A 165 20.55 -5.17 -8.14
N ASP A 166 19.30 -4.91 -8.54
CA ASP A 166 18.17 -4.64 -7.62
C ASP A 166 17.60 -5.89 -6.92
N GLU A 167 18.31 -7.02 -7.00
CA GLU A 167 17.91 -8.26 -6.34
C GLU A 167 17.82 -8.05 -4.82
N GLY A 168 16.61 -8.19 -4.27
CA GLY A 168 16.34 -8.07 -2.83
C GLY A 168 15.96 -6.68 -2.30
N LYS A 169 15.88 -5.64 -3.16
CA LYS A 169 15.34 -4.32 -2.76
C LYS A 169 13.83 -4.37 -2.47
N VAL A 170 13.10 -5.20 -3.21
CA VAL A 170 11.65 -5.36 -3.04
C VAL A 170 11.24 -6.81 -2.81
N ALA A 171 10.19 -7.01 -2.03
CA ALA A 171 9.56 -8.31 -1.83
C ALA A 171 8.03 -8.18 -1.78
N VAL A 172 7.33 -9.26 -2.12
CA VAL A 172 5.87 -9.37 -1.95
C VAL A 172 5.55 -10.63 -1.14
N VAL A 173 4.82 -10.44 -0.04
CA VAL A 173 4.16 -11.50 0.73
C VAL A 173 2.70 -11.54 0.26
N GLY A 174 2.38 -12.53 -0.56
CA GLY A 174 1.06 -12.67 -1.15
C GLY A 174 0.23 -13.71 -0.41
N ILE A 175 -1.01 -13.34 -0.05
CA ILE A 175 -1.96 -14.21 0.65
C ILE A 175 -3.32 -14.03 -0.01
N ASN A 176 -3.82 -15.08 -0.66
CA ASN A 176 -5.16 -15.11 -1.24
C ASN A 176 -6.19 -15.65 -0.23
N PRO A 177 -7.48 -15.33 -0.43
CA PRO A 177 -8.54 -16.09 0.24
C PRO A 177 -8.46 -17.58 -0.15
N PRO A 178 -8.96 -18.48 0.71
CA PRO A 178 -9.09 -19.89 0.38
C PRO A 178 -9.94 -20.13 -0.87
N GLU A 179 -9.69 -21.22 -1.59
CA GLU A 179 -10.39 -21.58 -2.84
C GLU A 179 -11.91 -21.69 -2.64
N GLU A 180 -12.35 -22.17 -1.47
CA GLU A 180 -13.75 -22.26 -1.08
C GLU A 180 -14.43 -20.91 -0.84
N VAL A 181 -13.68 -19.83 -0.61
CA VAL A 181 -14.18 -18.46 -0.44
C VAL A 181 -14.21 -17.76 -1.78
N THR A 182 -13.06 -17.69 -2.46
CA THR A 182 -12.93 -17.07 -3.78
C THR A 182 -12.00 -17.90 -4.65
N PRO A 183 -12.50 -18.51 -5.75
CA PRO A 183 -11.67 -19.36 -6.60
C PRO A 183 -10.48 -18.61 -7.21
N GLU A 184 -9.29 -19.22 -7.17
CA GLU A 184 -8.05 -18.62 -7.67
C GLU A 184 -8.17 -18.23 -9.15
N ALA A 185 -8.81 -19.08 -9.97
CA ALA A 185 -9.05 -18.79 -11.37
C ALA A 185 -9.84 -17.48 -11.59
N SER A 186 -10.82 -17.21 -10.73
CA SER A 186 -11.63 -15.98 -10.78
C SER A 186 -10.81 -14.75 -10.39
N LEU A 187 -9.94 -14.90 -9.37
CA LEU A 187 -9.04 -13.84 -8.92
C LEU A 187 -8.03 -13.47 -10.02
N VAL A 188 -7.41 -14.47 -10.64
CA VAL A 188 -6.46 -14.30 -11.75
C VAL A 188 -7.14 -13.66 -12.95
N GLU A 189 -8.30 -14.17 -13.38
CA GLU A 189 -9.04 -13.59 -14.51
C GLU A 189 -9.42 -12.12 -14.25
N GLY A 190 -9.90 -11.83 -13.03
CA GLY A 190 -10.23 -10.47 -12.59
C GLY A 190 -9.02 -9.54 -12.63
N GLU A 191 -7.86 -10.01 -12.16
CA GLU A 191 -6.62 -9.25 -12.16
C GLU A 191 -6.10 -8.99 -13.57
N GLU A 192 -6.10 -9.99 -14.46
CA GLU A 192 -5.66 -9.82 -15.86
C GLU A 192 -6.45 -8.72 -16.56
N LYS A 193 -7.77 -8.71 -16.37
CA LYS A 193 -8.67 -7.77 -17.08
C LYS A 193 -8.71 -6.40 -16.43
N ARG A 194 -8.83 -6.33 -15.10
CA ARG A 194 -9.18 -5.10 -14.35
C ARG A 194 -8.07 -4.61 -13.42
N GLY A 195 -7.02 -5.41 -13.25
CA GLY A 195 -5.77 -5.00 -12.62
C GLY A 195 -4.74 -4.69 -13.69
N ILE A 196 -3.95 -5.68 -14.06
CA ILE A 196 -2.83 -5.58 -15.01
C ILE A 196 -3.24 -4.94 -16.33
N GLY A 197 -4.36 -5.35 -16.92
CA GLY A 197 -4.86 -4.78 -18.18
C GLY A 197 -5.06 -3.25 -18.13
N LEU A 198 -5.46 -2.70 -16.97
CA LEU A 198 -5.59 -1.26 -16.76
C LEU A 198 -4.23 -0.60 -16.47
N TRP A 199 -3.48 -1.13 -15.49
CA TRP A 199 -2.21 -0.53 -15.04
C TRP A 199 -1.10 -0.57 -16.09
N MET A 200 -1.15 -1.50 -17.04
CA MET A 200 -0.25 -1.49 -18.20
C MET A 200 -0.44 -0.24 -19.09
N ARG A 201 -1.68 0.24 -19.19
CA ARG A 201 -2.08 1.36 -20.07
C ARG A 201 -2.17 2.69 -19.34
N ASP A 202 -2.13 2.65 -18.01
CA ASP A 202 -2.17 3.80 -17.12
C ASP A 202 -1.36 3.49 -15.86
N ARG A 203 -0.02 3.54 -15.99
CA ARG A 203 0.92 3.13 -14.92
C ARG A 203 0.80 3.98 -13.66
N TYR A 204 0.34 5.22 -13.80
CA TYR A 204 0.27 6.20 -12.73
C TYR A 204 -1.16 6.40 -12.19
N GLY A 205 -2.16 5.74 -12.78
CA GLY A 205 -3.57 5.78 -12.35
C GLY A 205 -4.24 7.14 -12.59
N VAL A 206 -3.81 7.85 -13.63
CA VAL A 206 -4.19 9.24 -13.93
C VAL A 206 -5.14 9.34 -15.13
N LEU A 207 -5.49 8.22 -15.75
CA LEU A 207 -6.36 8.14 -16.92
C LEU A 207 -7.66 7.37 -16.63
N GLY A 208 -8.69 7.69 -17.40
CA GLY A 208 -9.95 6.94 -17.53
C GLY A 208 -10.46 6.29 -16.23
N GLU A 209 -10.56 4.97 -16.26
CA GLU A 209 -11.18 4.18 -15.19
C GLU A 209 -10.43 4.27 -13.84
N LEU A 210 -9.09 4.35 -13.85
CA LEU A 210 -8.32 4.42 -12.60
C LEU A 210 -8.48 5.79 -11.94
N LYS A 211 -8.44 6.88 -12.72
CA LYS A 211 -8.75 8.24 -12.22
C LYS A 211 -10.17 8.31 -11.66
N GLU A 212 -11.16 7.74 -12.35
CA GLU A 212 -12.53 7.70 -11.85
C GLU A 212 -12.68 6.91 -10.55
N LYS A 213 -11.96 5.79 -10.40
CA LYS A 213 -11.92 5.01 -9.15
C LYS A 213 -11.33 5.82 -8.01
N ARG A 214 -10.24 6.57 -8.24
CA ARG A 214 -9.65 7.51 -7.27
C ARG A 214 -10.66 8.55 -6.81
N VAL A 215 -11.35 9.20 -7.74
CA VAL A 215 -12.40 10.21 -7.43
C VAL A 215 -13.53 9.60 -6.59
N LYS A 216 -14.02 8.41 -6.94
CA LYS A 216 -15.07 7.71 -6.15
C LYS A 216 -14.62 7.39 -4.72
N ARG A 217 -13.33 7.14 -4.51
CA ARG A 217 -12.70 6.93 -3.20
C ARG A 217 -12.27 8.25 -2.54
N GLY A 218 -12.61 9.37 -3.17
CA GLY A 218 -12.46 10.72 -2.65
C GLY A 218 -11.05 11.29 -2.79
N TRP A 219 -10.27 10.81 -3.76
CA TRP A 219 -9.04 11.45 -4.22
C TRP A 219 -9.36 12.41 -5.36
N LEU A 220 -9.15 13.72 -5.12
CA LEU A 220 -9.38 14.78 -6.09
C LEU A 220 -8.04 15.32 -6.60
N GLU A 221 -8.04 15.77 -7.85
CA GLU A 221 -6.88 16.42 -8.47
C GLU A 221 -6.48 17.67 -7.66
N GLY A 222 -5.17 17.83 -7.40
CA GLY A 222 -4.62 18.89 -6.56
C GLY A 222 -4.52 18.55 -5.08
N MET A 223 -5.04 17.41 -4.60
CA MET A 223 -4.85 17.00 -3.20
C MET A 223 -3.38 16.75 -2.88
N GLU A 224 -2.60 16.28 -3.86
CA GLU A 224 -1.15 16.10 -3.75
C GLU A 224 -0.40 17.36 -3.30
N GLU A 225 -0.86 18.55 -3.74
CA GLU A 225 -0.23 19.83 -3.38
C GLU A 225 -0.35 20.13 -1.89
N GLY A 226 -1.46 19.75 -1.26
CA GLY A 226 -1.64 19.95 0.19
C GLY A 226 -0.99 18.89 1.05
N LEU A 227 -0.68 17.72 0.47
CA LEU A 227 -0.25 16.53 1.21
C LEU A 227 1.25 16.26 1.11
N PHE A 228 1.84 16.51 -0.06
CA PHE A 228 3.19 16.03 -0.39
C PHE A 228 4.11 17.11 -0.94
N VAL A 229 3.66 18.37 -1.05
CA VAL A 229 4.44 19.47 -1.61
C VAL A 229 4.87 20.44 -0.51
N ASN A 230 6.13 20.85 -0.51
CA ASN A 230 6.78 21.66 0.53
C ASN A 230 6.72 21.04 1.94
N VAL A 231 6.68 19.71 2.02
CA VAL A 231 6.63 18.96 3.29
C VAL A 231 7.97 18.35 3.70
N GLY A 232 9.06 18.77 3.06
CA GLY A 232 10.42 18.27 3.32
C GLY A 232 10.82 17.04 2.50
N LEU A 233 10.19 16.86 1.34
CA LEU A 233 10.60 15.90 0.30
C LEU A 233 11.50 16.62 -0.73
N GLU A 234 12.33 15.86 -1.44
CA GLU A 234 13.16 16.36 -2.53
C GLU A 234 12.30 16.75 -3.74
N ASP A 235 12.68 17.80 -4.48
CA ASP A 235 11.92 18.32 -5.62
C ASP A 235 11.53 17.23 -6.64
N VAL A 236 12.44 16.29 -6.94
CA VAL A 236 12.19 15.17 -7.85
C VAL A 236 11.11 14.21 -7.34
N VAL A 237 11.00 14.05 -6.02
CA VAL A 237 9.98 13.21 -5.39
C VAL A 237 8.62 13.90 -5.48
N GLU A 238 8.56 15.20 -5.23
CA GLU A 238 7.34 15.97 -5.43
C GLU A 238 6.89 15.95 -6.89
N GLU A 239 7.82 16.03 -7.84
CA GLU A 239 7.53 15.87 -9.27
C GLU A 239 6.98 14.48 -9.61
N LEU A 240 7.49 13.41 -9.01
CA LEU A 240 6.93 12.06 -9.18
C LEU A 240 5.51 11.97 -8.62
N VAL A 241 5.22 12.60 -7.48
CA VAL A 241 3.86 12.64 -6.91
C VAL A 241 2.88 13.36 -7.84
N ARG A 242 3.31 14.46 -8.46
CA ARG A 242 2.53 15.21 -9.45
C ARG A 242 2.53 14.59 -10.84
N TRP A 243 3.28 13.50 -11.06
CA TRP A 243 3.48 12.96 -12.39
C TRP A 243 2.16 12.45 -12.99
N ASN A 244 1.78 13.06 -14.10
CA ASN A 244 0.56 12.76 -14.82
C ASN A 244 0.77 11.84 -16.03
N GLY A 245 1.93 11.18 -16.13
CA GLY A 245 2.24 10.29 -17.25
C GLY A 245 2.66 11.01 -18.54
N GLY A 246 3.09 12.27 -18.49
CA GLY A 246 3.62 12.99 -19.66
C GLY A 246 2.55 13.28 -20.72
N MET A 247 2.95 13.37 -21.99
CA MET A 247 2.02 13.76 -23.08
C MET A 247 0.92 12.74 -23.32
N SER A 248 1.26 11.45 -23.24
CA SER A 248 0.33 10.34 -23.44
C SER A 248 -0.46 9.95 -22.18
N GLY A 249 -0.09 10.49 -21.02
CA GLY A 249 -0.61 10.06 -19.72
C GLY A 249 -0.10 8.69 -19.26
N ASN A 250 0.86 8.10 -19.98
CA ASN A 250 1.46 6.81 -19.64
C ASN A 250 2.96 6.74 -19.99
N GLU A 251 3.66 7.86 -20.10
CA GLU A 251 5.11 7.91 -20.22
C GLU A 251 5.79 7.62 -18.88
N TRP A 252 6.96 7.00 -18.94
CA TRP A 252 7.82 6.83 -17.77
C TRP A 252 8.23 8.19 -17.21
N PHE A 253 8.27 8.27 -15.88
CA PHE A 253 8.85 9.41 -15.20
C PHE A 253 10.32 9.58 -15.60
N SER A 254 10.65 10.71 -16.24
CA SER A 254 11.94 10.92 -16.91
C SER A 254 13.12 11.09 -15.95
N ARG A 255 12.85 11.49 -14.71
CA ARG A 255 13.87 11.75 -13.67
C ARG A 255 14.01 10.61 -12.66
N MET A 256 13.64 9.39 -13.06
CA MET A 256 13.68 8.22 -12.18
C MET A 256 15.05 8.01 -11.51
N GLY A 257 16.14 8.22 -12.26
CA GLY A 257 17.51 8.05 -11.78
C GLY A 257 17.98 9.09 -10.75
N GLU A 258 17.17 10.13 -10.51
CA GLU A 258 17.44 11.15 -9.49
C GLU A 258 16.67 10.88 -8.19
N LEU A 259 15.80 9.86 -8.15
CA LEU A 259 15.03 9.54 -6.95
C LEU A 259 15.97 9.04 -5.83
N PRO A 260 15.75 9.45 -4.56
CA PRO A 260 16.63 9.10 -3.45
C PRO A 260 16.78 7.60 -3.16
N TRP A 261 15.87 6.77 -3.68
CA TRP A 261 15.82 5.32 -3.48
C TRP A 261 16.15 4.51 -4.74
N TYR A 262 16.50 5.16 -5.86
CA TYR A 262 16.75 4.49 -7.14
C TYR A 262 17.94 3.51 -7.04
#